data_AF-A0A0J6L7I9-F1
#
_entry.id   AF-A0A0J6L7I9-F1
#
_cell.length_a   1.000
_cell.length_b   1.000
_cell.length_c   1.000
_cell.angle_alpha   90.00
_cell.angle_beta   90.00
_cell.angle_gamma   90.00
#
_symmetry.space_group_name_H-M   'P 1'
#
loop_
_entity.id
_entity.type
_entity.pdbx_description
1 polymer ?
#
loop_
_entity_poly.entity_id
_entity_poly.type
_entity_poly.pdbx_seq_one_letter_code
_entity_poly.pdbx_strand_id
1 'polypeptide(L)'
;MLLLQMILNILLGDPHERQFKIRENIQLLSEQREFNDLIEKYGRSFLLNFRIRKFIGKHDAHLLIRNPAKLQHFCEELEFMIRRRGLFK
;
A
#
# COMPACT_ATOMS: atom_id res chain seq x y z
N MET A 1 27.75 8.08 5.35
CA MET A 1 26.48 7.54 4.82
C MET A 1 25.38 8.59 4.56
N LEU A 2 25.67 9.90 4.56
CA LEU A 2 24.64 10.94 4.33
C LEU A 2 24.37 11.22 2.84
N LEU A 3 25.39 11.08 1.98
CA LEU A 3 25.29 11.39 0.56
C LEU A 3 24.35 10.45 -0.20
N LEU A 4 24.41 9.15 0.09
CA LEU A 4 23.55 8.14 -0.55
C LEU A 4 22.08 8.34 -0.17
N GLN A 5 21.84 8.74 1.10
CA GLN A 5 20.51 9.05 1.62
C GLN A 5 19.95 10.32 0.94
N MET A 6 20.76 11.38 0.80
CA MET A 6 20.37 12.59 0.05
C MET A 6 20.07 12.29 -1.41
N ILE A 7 20.90 11.50 -2.09
CA ILE A 7 20.67 11.11 -3.49
C ILE A 7 19.39 10.27 -3.62
N LEU A 8 19.11 9.37 -2.67
CA LEU A 8 17.85 8.63 -2.62
C LEU A 8 16.65 9.55 -2.42
N ASN A 9 16.74 10.53 -1.52
CA ASN A 9 15.67 11.49 -1.23
C ASN A 9 15.38 12.40 -2.44
N ILE A 10 16.42 12.81 -3.17
CA ILE A 10 16.27 13.60 -4.40
C ILE A 10 15.63 12.74 -5.52
N LEU A 11 16.06 11.49 -5.67
CA LEU A 11 15.54 10.59 -6.71
C LEU A 11 14.14 10.04 -6.43
N LEU A 12 13.72 9.96 -5.15
CA LEU A 12 12.50 9.27 -4.74
C LEU A 12 11.44 10.20 -4.10
N GLY A 13 11.72 11.50 -4.01
CA GLY A 13 10.95 12.47 -3.22
C GLY A 13 11.25 12.37 -1.72
N ASP A 14 10.67 13.25 -0.91
CA ASP A 14 10.82 13.19 0.55
C ASP A 14 10.32 11.83 1.07
N PRO A 15 11.21 10.98 1.61
CA PRO A 15 10.80 9.69 2.15
C PRO A 15 9.78 9.82 3.28
N HIS A 16 9.78 10.93 4.01
CA HIS A 16 8.85 11.19 5.09
C HIS A 16 7.44 11.44 4.55
N GLU A 17 7.28 12.32 3.56
CA GLU A 17 5.99 12.56 2.91
C GLU A 17 5.43 11.28 2.28
N ARG A 18 6.30 10.50 1.63
CA ARG A 18 5.87 9.24 1.02
C ARG A 18 5.44 8.20 2.05
N GLN A 19 6.13 8.12 3.18
CA GLN A 19 5.72 7.25 4.28
C GLN A 19 4.42 7.72 4.93
N PHE A 20 4.25 9.03 5.08
CA PHE A 20 3.04 9.64 5.59
C PHE A 20 1.84 9.28 4.71
N LYS A 21 1.92 9.52 3.40
CA LYS A 21 0.88 9.15 2.43
C LYS A 21 0.52 7.67 2.46
N ILE A 22 1.52 6.79 2.59
CA ILE A 22 1.27 5.33 2.70
C ILE A 22 0.51 5.02 3.98
N ARG A 23 0.86 5.63 5.12
CA ARG A 23 0.18 5.41 6.40
C ARG A 23 -1.26 5.91 6.35
N GLU A 24 -1.46 7.12 5.84
CA GLU A 24 -2.77 7.73 5.65
C GLU A 24 -3.66 6.86 4.75
N ASN A 25 -3.15 6.42 3.60
CA ASN A 25 -3.89 5.52 2.71
C ASN A 25 -4.27 4.19 3.42
N ILE A 26 -3.34 3.58 4.16
CA ILE A 26 -3.64 2.33 4.89
C ILE A 26 -4.71 2.57 5.95
N GLN A 27 -4.64 3.68 6.68
CA GLN A 27 -5.62 4.00 7.72
C GLN A 27 -7.02 4.12 7.13
N LEU A 28 -7.18 4.91 6.07
CA LEU A 28 -8.45 5.11 5.37
C LEU A 28 -8.98 3.81 4.74
N LEU A 29 -8.11 3.04 4.08
CA LEU A 29 -8.49 1.77 3.47
C LEU A 29 -8.89 0.72 4.52
N SER A 30 -8.28 0.73 5.71
CA SER A 30 -8.63 -0.19 6.81
C SER A 30 -10.03 0.05 7.39
N GLU A 31 -10.71 1.11 7.01
CA GLU A 31 -12.13 1.32 7.35
C GLU A 31 -13.07 0.63 6.35
N GLN A 32 -12.55 0.16 5.21
CA GLN A 32 -13.33 -0.47 4.16
C GLN A 32 -13.31 -1.99 4.29
N ARG A 33 -14.46 -2.60 4.01
CA ARG A 33 -14.65 -4.05 4.13
C ARG A 33 -13.74 -4.81 3.18
N GLU A 34 -13.67 -4.39 1.93
CA GLU A 34 -12.90 -5.06 0.85
C GLU A 34 -11.42 -5.14 1.18
N PHE A 35 -10.87 -4.12 1.86
CA PHE A 35 -9.47 -4.11 2.26
C PHE A 35 -9.26 -4.91 3.56
N ASN A 36 -10.20 -4.85 4.50
CA ASN A 36 -10.17 -5.67 5.71
C ASN A 36 -10.25 -7.16 5.40
N ASP A 37 -11.03 -7.58 4.40
CA ASP A 37 -11.10 -8.96 3.96
C ASP A 37 -9.70 -9.49 3.56
N LEU A 38 -8.85 -8.65 2.96
CA LEU A 38 -7.45 -9.02 2.67
C LEU A 38 -6.59 -9.16 3.93
N ILE A 39 -6.80 -8.28 4.92
CA ILE A 39 -6.09 -8.36 6.21
C ILE A 39 -6.50 -9.61 6.98
N GLU A 40 -7.79 -9.96 6.99
CA GLU A 40 -8.28 -11.17 7.64
C GLU A 40 -7.72 -12.43 6.96
N LYS A 41 -7.70 -12.44 5.62
CA LYS A 41 -7.25 -13.59 4.83
C LYS A 41 -5.73 -13.81 4.83
N TYR A 42 -4.94 -12.73 4.78
CA TYR A 42 -3.48 -12.79 4.61
C TYR A 42 -2.69 -12.19 5.78
N GLY A 43 -3.36 -11.74 6.85
CA GLY A 43 -2.73 -11.03 7.94
C GLY A 43 -2.17 -9.67 7.54
N ARG A 44 -1.63 -8.91 8.52
CA ARG A 44 -1.05 -7.58 8.26
C ARG A 44 0.37 -7.62 7.70
N SER A 45 1.02 -8.78 7.67
CA SER A 45 2.44 -8.92 7.30
C SER A 45 2.71 -8.50 5.85
N PHE A 46 1.74 -8.62 4.94
CA PHE A 46 1.90 -8.17 3.57
C PHE A 46 2.12 -6.65 3.47
N LEU A 47 1.64 -5.86 4.44
CA LEU A 47 1.87 -4.41 4.50
C LEU A 47 3.33 -4.05 4.76
N LEU A 48 4.17 -4.99 5.19
CA LEU A 48 5.62 -4.78 5.33
C LEU A 48 6.35 -4.83 3.98
N ASN A 49 5.71 -5.40 2.95
CA ASN A 49 6.30 -5.57 1.64
C ASN A 49 6.45 -4.24 0.90
N PHE A 50 7.69 -3.88 0.55
CA PHE A 50 8.01 -2.65 -0.16
C PHE A 50 7.19 -2.43 -1.44
N ARG A 51 6.93 -3.47 -2.24
CA ARG A 51 6.16 -3.34 -3.50
C ARG A 51 4.69 -3.04 -3.21
N ILE A 52 4.11 -3.69 -2.20
CA ILE A 52 2.73 -3.44 -1.77
C ILE A 52 2.62 -2.02 -1.21
N ARG A 53 3.53 -1.61 -0.32
CA ARG A 53 3.56 -0.24 0.21
C ARG A 53 3.71 0.80 -0.90
N LYS A 54 4.57 0.54 -1.89
CA LYS A 54 4.72 1.40 -3.06
C LYS A 54 3.45 1.45 -3.91
N PHE A 55 2.74 0.34 -4.07
CA PHE A 55 1.46 0.29 -4.78
C PHE A 55 0.39 1.11 -4.04
N ILE A 56 0.22 0.89 -2.73
CA ILE A 56 -0.72 1.64 -1.88
C ILE A 56 -0.40 3.14 -1.94
N GLY A 57 0.87 3.55 -1.81
CA GLY A 57 1.26 4.97 -1.83
C GLY A 57 1.09 5.68 -3.17
N LYS A 58 0.92 4.95 -4.29
CA LYS A 58 0.63 5.55 -5.60
C LYS A 58 -0.82 5.98 -5.74
N HIS A 59 -1.71 5.38 -4.96
CA HIS A 59 -3.14 5.67 -5.02
C HIS A 59 -3.51 6.80 -4.07
N ASP A 60 -4.72 7.32 -4.24
CA ASP A 60 -5.37 8.23 -3.31
C ASP A 60 -6.56 7.46 -2.70
N ALA A 61 -6.48 7.15 -1.41
CA ALA A 61 -7.51 6.38 -0.72
C ALA A 61 -8.85 7.11 -0.71
N HIS A 62 -8.87 8.45 -0.66
CA HIS A 62 -10.12 9.21 -0.71
C HIS A 62 -10.87 9.02 -2.04
N LEU A 63 -10.14 8.87 -3.14
CA LEU A 63 -10.74 8.59 -4.45
C LEU A 63 -11.22 7.14 -4.57
N LEU A 64 -10.49 6.19 -3.98
CA LEU A 64 -10.89 4.79 -3.98
C LEU A 64 -12.18 4.57 -3.17
N ILE A 65 -12.24 5.10 -1.95
CA ILE A 65 -13.38 4.90 -1.02
C ILE A 65 -14.69 5.48 -1.58
N ARG A 66 -14.62 6.53 -2.40
CA ARG A 66 -15.80 7.13 -3.04
C ARG A 66 -16.30 6.34 -4.26
N ASN A 67 -15.58 5.31 -4.70
CA ASN A 67 -15.93 4.53 -5.88
C ASN A 67 -15.75 3.02 -5.60
N PRO A 68 -16.83 2.30 -5.25
CA PRO A 68 -16.77 0.89 -4.89
C PRO A 68 -16.11 0.01 -5.96
N ALA A 69 -16.40 0.24 -7.25
CA ALA A 69 -15.81 -0.55 -8.33
C ALA A 69 -14.28 -0.35 -8.43
N LYS A 70 -13.79 0.87 -8.21
CA LYS A 70 -12.34 1.14 -8.17
C LYS A 70 -11.69 0.56 -6.92
N LEU A 71 -12.35 0.63 -5.77
CA LEU A 71 -11.86 0.04 -4.54
C LEU A 71 -11.74 -1.48 -4.67
N GLN A 72 -12.77 -2.13 -5.23
CA GLN A 72 -12.76 -3.56 -5.47
C GLN A 72 -11.63 -3.97 -6.42
N HIS A 73 -11.50 -3.30 -7.57
CA HIS A 73 -10.39 -3.54 -8.50
C HIS A 73 -9.02 -3.35 -7.84
N PHE A 74 -8.87 -2.29 -7.04
CA PHE A 74 -7.64 -2.05 -6.28
C PHE A 74 -7.32 -3.21 -5.32
N CYS A 75 -8.32 -3.73 -4.61
CA CYS A 75 -8.15 -4.87 -3.71
C CYS A 75 -7.82 -6.16 -4.48
N GLU A 76 -8.40 -6.39 -5.65
CA GLU A 76 -8.08 -7.54 -6.51
C GLU A 76 -6.62 -7.50 -7.01
N GLU A 77 -6.15 -6.33 -7.46
CA GLU A 77 -4.74 -6.14 -7.85
C GLU A 77 -3.80 -6.35 -6.66
N LEU A 78 -4.18 -5.83 -5.49
CA LEU A 78 -3.42 -5.99 -4.26
C LEU A 78 -3.34 -7.46 -3.85
N GLU A 79 -4.47 -8.19 -3.89
CA GLU A 79 -4.52 -9.62 -3.62
C GLU A 79 -3.66 -10.41 -4.59
N PHE A 80 -3.72 -10.08 -5.88
CA PHE A 80 -2.85 -10.69 -6.88
C PHE A 80 -1.37 -10.49 -6.53
N MET A 81 -0.97 -9.29 -6.12
CA MET A 81 0.40 -9.01 -5.67
C MET A 81 0.78 -9.79 -4.40
N ILE A 82 -0.15 -9.96 -3.47
CA ILE A 82 0.06 -10.75 -2.24
C ILE A 82 0.32 -12.21 -2.62
N ARG A 83 -0.55 -12.82 -3.43
CA ARG A 83 -0.47 -14.24 -3.84
C ARG A 83 0.75 -14.53 -4.71
N ARG A 84 1.18 -13.58 -5.54
CA ARG A 84 2.34 -13.76 -6.44
C ARG A 84 3.66 -13.88 -5.68
N ARG A 85 3.72 -13.43 -4.43
CA ARG A 85 4.75 -13.88 -3.50
C ARG A 85 4.20 -15.09 -2.75
N GLY A 86 4.90 -16.21 -2.80
CA GLY A 86 4.71 -17.30 -1.85
C GLY A 86 5.14 -16.89 -0.42
N LEU A 87 4.53 -15.83 0.13
CA LEU A 87 4.67 -15.43 1.54
C LEU A 87 3.97 -16.44 2.48
N PHE A 88 3.28 -17.43 1.92
CA PHE A 88 2.69 -18.58 2.59
C PHE A 88 3.15 -19.88 1.91
N LYS A 89 4.45 -20.16 1.98
CA LYS A 89 4.98 -21.52 1.87
C LYS A 89 5.84 -21.79 3.11
#